data_AF-A0A963LHC0-F1
#
_entry.id   AF-A0A963LHC0-F1
#
_cell.length_a   1.000
_cell.length_b   1.000
_cell.length_c   1.000
_cell.angle_alpha   90.00
_cell.angle_beta   90.00
_cell.angle_gamma   90.00
#
_symmetry.space_group_name_H-M   'P 1'
#
loop_
_entity.id
_entity.type
_entity.pdbx_description
1 polymer ?
#
loop_
_entity_poly.entity_id
_entity_poly.type
_entity_poly.pdbx_seq_one_letter_code
_entity_poly.pdbx_strand_id
1 'polypeptide(L)' 'KLRELFMQRDPLYRRMAHFTIDTGRPSIPNLVNMILMQLELAGLVDPALVPSPVEPRVLET' A
#
# COMPACT_ATOMS: atom_id res chain seq x y z
N LYS A 1 -3.76 23.31 13.72
CA LYS A 1 -4.23 22.06 14.37
C LYS A 1 -3.78 20.77 13.65
N LEU A 2 -3.98 20.61 12.34
CA LEU A 2 -3.62 19.36 11.63
C LEU A 2 -2.12 18.97 11.73
N ARG A 3 -1.19 19.93 11.59
CA ARG A 3 0.25 19.68 11.74
C ARG A 3 0.63 19.16 13.13
N GLU A 4 0.02 19.73 14.16
CA GLU A 4 0.23 19.33 15.56
C GLU A 4 -0.28 17.89 15.80
N LEU A 5 -1.47 17.56 15.28
CA LEU A 5 -2.00 16.20 15.34
C LEU A 5 -1.13 15.22 14.55
N PHE A 6 -0.60 15.62 13.40
CA PHE A 6 0.32 14.79 12.62
C PHE A 6 1.59 14.47 13.43
N MET A 7 2.23 15.48 14.04
CA MET A 7 3.42 15.26 14.86
C MET A 7 3.19 14.30 16.03
N GLN A 8 2.01 14.33 16.64
CA GLN A 8 1.67 13.44 17.75
C GLN A 8 1.33 12.02 17.29
N ARG A 9 0.68 11.87 16.13
CA ARG A 9 0.09 10.59 15.69
C ARG A 9 0.98 9.80 14.73
N ASP A 10 1.74 10.47 13.87
CA ASP A 10 2.63 9.83 12.89
C ASP A 10 3.59 8.80 13.54
N PRO A 11 4.23 9.08 14.70
CA PRO A 11 5.06 8.07 15.37
C PRO A 11 4.27 6.87 15.91
N LEU A 12 2.98 7.03 16.20
CA LEU A 12 2.11 5.92 16.63
C LEU A 12 1.70 5.07 15.43
N TYR A 13 1.32 5.70 14.33
CA TYR A 13 0.96 5.00 13.09
C TYR A 13 2.13 4.21 12.53
N ARG A 14 3.33 4.81 12.46
CA ARG A 14 4.54 4.11 11.96
C ARG A 14 4.99 2.94 12.82
N ARG A 15 4.77 2.99 14.15
CA ARG A 15 5.11 1.87 15.03
C ARG A 15 4.21 0.67 14.85
N MET A 16 2.93 0.88 14.53
CA MET A 16 1.93 -0.18 14.42
C MET A 16 1.76 -0.69 12.99
N ALA A 17 2.06 0.13 11.99
CA ALA A 17 1.91 -0.23 10.60
C ALA A 17 3.04 -1.15 10.12
N HIS A 18 2.69 -2.31 9.58
CA HIS A 18 3.63 -3.18 8.88
C HIS A 18 4.18 -2.54 7.60
N PHE A 19 3.34 -1.73 6.94
CA PHE A 19 3.68 -1.01 5.71
C PHE A 19 3.18 0.43 5.80
N THR A 20 3.98 1.38 5.32
CA THR A 20 3.58 2.79 5.18
C THR A 20 3.68 3.18 3.71
N ILE A 21 2.62 3.76 3.16
CA ILE A 21 2.57 4.21 1.76
C ILE A 21 2.34 5.72 1.73
N ASP A 22 3.22 6.45 1.05
CA ASP A 22 3.04 7.88 0.83
C ASP A 22 2.07 8.11 -0.34
N THR A 23 1.00 8.86 -0.07
CA THR A 23 -0.13 9.04 -0.98
C THR A 23 0.01 10.25 -1.88
N GLY A 24 1.17 10.90 -2.00
CA GLY A 24 1.47 12.02 -2.91
C GLY A 24 0.30 12.57 -3.75
N ARG A 25 0.14 12.10 -5.01
CA ARG A 25 -1.03 12.35 -5.89
C ARG A 25 -1.46 11.15 -6.77
N PRO A 26 -1.38 9.88 -6.34
CA PRO A 26 -1.93 8.78 -7.10
C PRO A 26 -3.47 8.84 -7.11
N SER A 27 -4.08 8.26 -8.14
CA SER A 27 -5.51 7.97 -8.13
C SER A 27 -5.82 6.91 -7.06
N ILE A 28 -7.07 6.85 -6.59
CA ILE A 28 -7.50 5.83 -5.64
C ILE A 28 -7.22 4.40 -6.18
N PRO A 29 -7.51 4.07 -7.46
CA PRO A 29 -7.14 2.76 -8.01
C PRO A 29 -5.65 2.46 -7.88
N ASN A 30 -4.78 3.42 -8.23
CA ASN A 30 -3.34 3.23 -8.12
C ASN A 30 -2.89 3.01 -6.68
N LEU A 31 -3.50 3.71 -5.72
CA LEU A 31 -3.21 3.52 -4.30
C LEU A 31 -3.60 2.11 -3.84
N VAL A 32 -4.79 1.63 -4.21
CA VAL A 32 -5.23 0.26 -3.89
C VAL A 32 -4.28 -0.77 -4.49
N ASN A 33 -3.84 -0.56 -5.72
CA ASN A 33 -2.91 -1.47 -6.38
C ASN A 33 -1.55 -1.53 -5.67
N MET A 34 -1.02 -0.40 -5.20
CA MET A 34 0.21 -0.38 -4.39
C MET A 34 0.03 -1.12 -3.05
N ILE A 35 -1.13 -1.00 -2.40
CA ILE A 35 -1.44 -1.74 -1.17
C ILE A 35 -1.48 -3.25 -1.46
N LEU A 36 -2.19 -3.66 -2.51
CA LEU A 36 -2.27 -5.07 -2.91
C LEU A 36 -0.88 -5.66 -3.17
N MET A 37 -0.02 -4.92 -3.88
CA MET A 37 1.36 -5.36 -4.14
C MET A 37 2.18 -5.53 -2.85
N GLN A 38 2.04 -4.64 -1.85
CA GLN A 38 2.72 -4.82 -0.57
C GLN A 38 2.22 -6.06 0.20
N LEU A 39 0.91 -6.33 0.15
CA LEU A 39 0.32 -7.50 0.79
C LEU A 39 0.71 -8.82 0.09
N GLU A 40 0.81 -8.82 -1.23
CA GLU A 40 1.27 -9.96 -2.02
C GLU A 40 2.73 -10.29 -1.72
N LEU A 41 3.62 -9.29 -1.72
CA LEU A 41 5.03 -9.47 -1.36
C LEU A 41 5.22 -9.95 0.10
N ALA A 42 4.29 -9.59 0.98
CA ALA A 42 4.26 -10.07 2.36
C ALA A 42 3.69 -11.49 2.51
N GLY A 43 3.16 -12.09 1.44
CA GLY A 43 2.49 -13.39 1.47
C GLY A 43 1.14 -13.39 2.20
N LEU A 44 0.52 -12.21 2.36
CA LEU A 44 -0.74 -12.04 3.10
C LEU A 44 -1.99 -12.17 2.20
N VAL A 45 -1.81 -12.09 0.88
CA VAL A 45 -2.87 -12.20 -0.12
C VAL A 45 -2.43 -13.16 -1.22
N ASP A 46 -3.34 -14.04 -1.63
CA ASP A 46 -3.17 -14.85 -2.83
C ASP A 46 -3.61 -14.05 -4.06
N PRO A 47 -2.70 -13.76 -5.01
CA PRO A 47 -3.04 -13.03 -6.23
C PRO A 47 -4.10 -13.73 -7.09
N ALA A 48 -4.29 -15.04 -6.93
CA ALA A 48 -5.35 -15.78 -7.61
C ALA A 48 -6.75 -15.53 -7.02
N LEU A 49 -6.84 -15.16 -5.73
CA LEU A 49 -8.10 -14.91 -5.02
C LEU A 49 -8.51 -13.43 -5.04
N VAL A 50 -7.52 -12.53 -5.10
CA VAL A 50 -7.75 -11.08 -5.20
C VAL A 50 -6.96 -10.56 -6.40
N PRO A 51 -7.52 -10.69 -7.62
CA PRO A 51 -6.82 -10.22 -8.82
C PRO A 51 -6.65 -8.70 -8.74
N SER A 52 -5.40 -8.26 -8.62
CA SER A 52 -5.06 -6.86 -8.79
C SER A 52 -5.34 -6.46 -10.25
N PRO A 53 -6.06 -5.35 -10.52
CA PRO A 53 -6.26 -4.87 -11.88
C PRO A 53 -4.98 -4.30 -12.51
N VAL A 54 -3.87 -4.21 -11.75
CA VAL A 54 -2.54 -4.07 -12.35
C VAL A 54 -2.11 -5.45 -12.79
N GLU A 55 -2.37 -5.72 -14.06
CA GLU A 55 -1.95 -6.93 -14.75
C GLU A 55 -0.46 -7.17 -14.47
N PRO A 56 -0.06 -8.34 -13.94
CA PRO A 56 1.34 -8.62 -13.70
C PRO A 56 2.05 -8.53 -15.05
N ARG A 57 3.02 -7.62 -15.16
CA ARG A 57 3.89 -7.56 -16.33
C ARG A 57 4.67 -8.87 -16.35
N VAL A 58 4.15 -9.83 -17.12
CA VAL A 58 4.85 -11.06 -17.44
C VAL A 58 6.13 -10.63 -18.16
N LEU A 59 7.27 -10.79 -17.48
CA LEU A 59 8.55 -10.63 -18.14
C LEU A 59 8.73 -11.88 -19.00
N GLU A 60 8.39 -11.76 -20.28
CA GLU A 60 8.65 -12.80 -21.27
C GLU A 60 10.18 -13.02 -21.36
N THR A 61 10.60 -14.25 -21.08
CA THR A 61 11.98 -14.77 -21.24
C THR A 61 12.26 -15.18 -22.66
#